data_AF-A0A178X5U1-F1
#
_entry.id   AF-A0A178X5U1-F1
#
_cell.length_a   1.000
_cell.length_b   1.000
_cell.length_c   1.000
_cell.angle_alpha   90.00
_cell.angle_beta   90.00
_cell.angle_gamma   90.00
#
_symmetry.space_group_name_H-M   'P 1'
#
loop_
_entity.id
_entity.type
_entity.pdbx_description
1 polymer ?
#
loop_
_entity_poly.entity_id
_entity_poly.type
_entity_poly.pdbx_seq_one_letter_code
_entity_poly.pdbx_strand_id
1 'polypeptide(L)'
;MRPPTIACDESGSEGVNLIGANTAVFAHAAVRMEPAAAAECVARLRELIGSPALEYKANHLLRAKNRAALEWLLTEPLADAASVLLVDKALFLAGKIVDLLVDQTPYPECLRHRPDARARALRQDGPRLHGTQRWNEFLRSFTGLLRTSNRRLPATTPAEFFAQTDVLGELAAARPRVIALRAELLADPGLVSPIDPLMPALADTIAFWRPEEVIHDEQPSLTPARLAQLLDPVPRWRFVDSRSEPRVQIADFLAGVARRLTEETLHGGGDPELVKLLRPYVLPASVWIGDPAD
;
A
#
# COMPACT_ATOMS: atom_id res chain seq x y z
N MET A 1 16.96 -23.88 8.37
CA MET A 1 15.50 -23.67 8.43
C MET A 1 15.23 -22.25 7.99
N ARG A 2 14.12 -21.98 7.27
CA ARG A 2 13.74 -20.59 6.94
C ARG A 2 13.29 -19.88 8.24
N PRO A 3 13.67 -18.62 8.48
CA PRO A 3 13.22 -17.88 9.65
C PRO A 3 11.69 -17.89 9.76
N PRO A 4 11.10 -18.13 10.94
CA PRO A 4 9.65 -18.10 11.12
C PRO A 4 9.11 -16.66 11.19
N THR A 5 10.00 -15.67 11.29
CA THR A 5 9.68 -14.26 11.42
C THR A 5 9.85 -13.53 10.09
N ILE A 6 8.92 -12.62 9.78
CA ILE A 6 9.11 -11.60 8.74
C ILE A 6 9.18 -10.21 9.37
N ALA A 7 9.95 -9.32 8.75
CA ALA A 7 9.94 -7.90 9.07
C ALA A 7 9.32 -7.11 7.92
N CYS A 8 8.46 -6.15 8.24
CA CYS A 8 7.66 -5.42 7.25
C CYS A 8 7.77 -3.92 7.43
N ASP A 9 7.57 -3.21 6.33
CA ASP A 9 7.32 -1.77 6.31
C ASP A 9 6.51 -1.40 5.05
N GLU A 10 5.95 -0.19 5.01
CA GLU A 10 5.22 0.32 3.87
C GLU A 10 5.73 1.67 3.37
N SER A 11 5.42 1.96 2.10
CA SER A 11 5.68 3.26 1.49
C SER A 11 4.45 3.75 0.73
N GLY A 12 4.25 5.07 0.70
CA GLY A 12 3.12 5.69 0.01
C GLY A 12 1.83 5.74 0.83
N SER A 13 1.89 5.47 2.14
CA SER A 13 0.80 5.75 3.08
C SER A 13 0.81 7.25 3.46
N GLU A 14 -0.18 8.02 3.01
CA GLU A 14 -0.21 9.49 3.18
C GLU A 14 -1.25 9.93 4.22
N GLY A 15 -1.21 9.31 5.40
CA GLY A 15 -2.12 9.63 6.51
C GLY A 15 -3.58 9.42 6.14
N VAL A 16 -4.40 10.47 6.15
CA VAL A 16 -5.82 10.40 5.73
C VAL A 16 -6.02 10.54 4.22
N ASN A 17 -4.99 10.92 3.47
CA ASN A 17 -5.09 11.09 2.02
C ASN A 17 -4.59 9.82 1.34
N LEU A 18 -5.38 9.28 0.42
CA LEU A 18 -4.96 8.18 -0.45
C LEU A 18 -4.68 8.70 -1.86
N ILE A 19 -5.52 9.63 -2.34
CA ILE A 19 -5.38 10.27 -3.65
C ILE A 19 -5.14 11.77 -3.48
N GLY A 20 -4.31 12.32 -4.37
CA GLY A 20 -4.05 13.75 -4.44
C GLY A 20 -2.99 14.25 -3.47
N ALA A 21 -2.22 13.36 -2.87
CA ALA A 21 -0.91 13.65 -2.30
C ALA A 21 0.19 13.18 -3.28
N ASN A 22 1.45 13.16 -2.85
CA ASN A 22 2.62 13.07 -3.72
C ASN A 22 2.80 11.71 -4.41
N THR A 23 2.03 10.67 -4.04
CA THR A 23 2.28 9.29 -4.48
C THR A 23 1.05 8.60 -5.08
N ALA A 24 1.22 7.99 -6.26
CA ALA A 24 0.19 7.21 -6.98
C ALA A 24 0.16 5.72 -6.60
N VAL A 25 1.26 5.23 -6.02
CA VAL A 25 1.47 3.83 -5.66
C VAL A 25 1.63 3.70 -4.15
N PHE A 26 1.02 2.67 -3.57
CA PHE A 26 1.32 2.17 -2.24
C PHE A 26 2.12 0.87 -2.38
N ALA A 27 3.12 0.66 -1.51
CA ALA A 27 3.92 -0.56 -1.47
C ALA A 27 4.02 -1.06 -0.04
N HIS A 28 3.85 -2.36 0.16
CA HIS A 28 4.15 -3.03 1.41
C HIS A 28 5.24 -4.07 1.15
N ALA A 29 6.36 -3.97 1.85
CA ALA A 29 7.47 -4.90 1.71
C ALA A 29 7.58 -5.80 2.94
N ALA A 30 8.02 -7.03 2.72
CA ALA A 30 8.37 -7.96 3.78
C ALA A 30 9.70 -8.64 3.47
N VAL A 31 10.51 -8.84 4.50
CA VAL A 31 11.76 -9.61 4.43
C VAL A 31 11.80 -10.72 5.47
N ARG A 32 12.30 -11.88 5.08
CA ARG A 32 12.50 -13.06 5.91
C ARG A 32 14.00 -13.32 6.03
N MET A 33 14.65 -12.61 6.94
CA MET A 33 16.09 -12.68 7.17
C MET A 33 16.41 -12.91 8.64
N GLU A 34 17.55 -13.54 8.90
CA GLU A 34 18.15 -13.59 10.22
C GLU A 34 18.65 -12.19 10.63
N PRO A 35 18.58 -11.80 11.92
CA PRO A 35 19.01 -10.47 12.37
C PRO A 35 20.45 -10.11 11.98
N ALA A 36 21.39 -11.06 12.10
CA ALA A 36 22.80 -10.85 11.76
C ALA A 36 23.00 -10.61 10.26
N ALA A 37 22.36 -11.41 9.41
CA ALA A 37 22.41 -11.25 7.96
C ALA A 37 21.81 -9.91 7.51
N ALA A 38 20.72 -9.48 8.15
CA ALA A 38 20.13 -8.17 7.89
C ALA A 38 21.07 -7.03 8.32
N ALA A 39 21.75 -7.16 9.46
CA ALA A 39 22.74 -6.17 9.91
C ALA A 39 23.93 -6.06 8.94
N GLU A 40 24.46 -7.18 8.46
CA GLU A 40 25.52 -7.22 7.45
C GLU A 40 25.06 -6.60 6.12
N CYS A 41 23.84 -6.90 5.68
CA CYS A 41 23.25 -6.31 4.48
C CYS A 41 23.14 -4.78 4.60
N VAL A 42 22.66 -4.26 5.74
CA VAL A 42 22.58 -2.82 5.98
C VAL A 42 23.98 -2.18 6.02
N ALA A 43 24.95 -2.82 6.68
CA ALA A 43 26.34 -2.33 6.72
C ALA A 43 26.94 -2.24 5.31
N ARG A 44 26.78 -3.30 4.51
CA ARG A 44 27.25 -3.34 3.12
C ARG A 44 26.59 -2.28 2.25
N LEU A 45 25.28 -2.10 2.40
CA LEU A 45 24.55 -1.06 1.67
C LEU A 45 25.09 0.35 2.00
N ARG A 46 25.41 0.62 3.27
CA ARG A 46 26.00 1.88 3.71
C ARG A 46 27.39 2.10 3.12
N GLU A 47 28.23 1.06 3.06
CA GLU A 47 29.55 1.11 2.41
C GLU A 47 29.43 1.48 0.92
N LEU A 48 28.50 0.84 0.20
CA LEU A 48 28.29 1.08 -1.23
C LEU A 48 27.79 2.50 -1.53
N ILE A 49 26.96 3.07 -0.66
CA ILE A 49 26.47 4.45 -0.82
C ILE A 49 27.56 5.48 -0.46
N GLY A 50 28.45 5.14 0.48
CA GLY A 50 29.61 5.97 0.85
C GLY A 50 29.24 7.35 1.43
N SER A 51 28.09 7.48 2.11
CA SER A 51 27.64 8.76 2.70
C SER A 51 27.78 8.77 4.24
N PRO A 52 27.96 9.95 4.86
CA PRO A 52 28.05 10.09 6.31
C PRO A 52 26.67 10.14 7.00
N ALA A 53 25.56 10.04 6.25
CA ALA A 53 24.21 10.11 6.81
C ALA A 53 23.96 8.98 7.84
N LEU A 54 23.40 9.35 8.99
CA LEU A 54 23.01 8.42 10.05
C LEU A 54 21.68 7.70 9.73
N GLU A 55 20.81 8.33 8.95
CA GLU A 55 19.53 7.80 8.48
C GLU A 55 19.50 7.78 6.95
N TYR A 56 19.32 6.59 6.38
CA TYR A 56 19.09 6.41 4.95
C TYR A 56 17.62 6.09 4.75
N LYS A 57 16.96 6.84 3.87
CA LYS A 57 15.66 6.49 3.31
C LYS A 57 15.83 6.05 1.87
N ALA A 58 14.83 5.38 1.30
CA ALA A 58 14.84 4.95 -0.10
C ALA A 58 15.26 6.07 -1.10
N ASN A 59 14.91 7.33 -0.86
CA ASN A 59 15.32 8.47 -1.70
C ASN A 59 16.84 8.64 -1.82
N HIS A 60 17.63 8.15 -0.86
CA HIS A 60 19.08 8.13 -0.98
C HIS A 60 19.55 7.04 -1.94
N LEU A 61 18.97 5.83 -1.87
CA LEU A 61 19.27 4.72 -2.78
C LEU A 61 18.91 5.03 -4.23
N LEU A 62 17.79 5.71 -4.44
CA LEU A 62 17.25 6.03 -5.77
C LEU A 62 18.04 7.11 -6.52
N ARG A 63 19.09 7.69 -5.94
CA ARG A 63 19.96 8.65 -6.66
C ARG A 63 20.79 7.92 -7.71
N ALA A 64 20.88 8.47 -8.92
CA ALA A 64 21.62 7.85 -10.03
C ALA A 64 23.04 7.38 -9.68
N LYS A 65 23.77 8.15 -8.84
CA LYS A 65 25.12 7.79 -8.37
C LYS A 65 25.19 6.51 -7.53
N ASN A 66 24.07 6.06 -6.99
CA ASN A 66 23.95 4.89 -6.12
C ASN A 66 23.36 3.68 -6.85
N ARG A 67 23.26 3.70 -8.19
CA ARG A 67 22.69 2.62 -9.00
C ARG A 67 23.27 1.24 -8.64
N ALA A 68 24.59 1.14 -8.52
CA ALA A 68 25.24 -0.13 -8.19
C ALA A 68 24.79 -0.69 -6.82
N ALA A 69 24.54 0.19 -5.84
CA ALA A 69 24.03 -0.22 -4.53
C ALA A 69 22.57 -0.72 -4.62
N LEU A 70 21.77 -0.09 -5.49
CA LEU A 70 20.39 -0.48 -5.75
C LEU A 70 20.31 -1.83 -6.50
N GLU A 71 21.11 -2.02 -7.54
CA GLU A 71 21.20 -3.29 -8.27
C GLU A 71 21.69 -4.41 -7.37
N TRP A 72 22.70 -4.15 -6.53
CA TRP A 72 23.19 -5.09 -5.53
C TRP A 72 22.07 -5.50 -4.56
N LEU A 73 21.31 -4.54 -4.01
CA LEU A 73 20.20 -4.81 -3.11
C LEU A 73 19.12 -5.69 -3.76
N LEU A 74 18.80 -5.45 -5.04
CA LEU A 74 17.76 -6.18 -5.78
C LEU A 74 18.27 -7.48 -6.44
N THR A 75 19.49 -7.93 -6.15
CA THR A 75 20.04 -9.17 -6.74
C THR A 75 20.56 -10.12 -5.68
N GLU A 76 21.44 -9.67 -4.79
CA GLU A 76 22.20 -10.55 -3.91
C GLU A 76 21.47 -10.87 -2.59
N PRO A 77 21.18 -9.89 -1.70
CA PRO A 77 20.79 -10.19 -0.33
C PRO A 77 19.31 -10.59 -0.18
N LEU A 78 18.47 -10.27 -1.17
CA LEU A 78 17.02 -10.39 -1.06
C LEU A 78 16.43 -11.58 -1.82
N ALA A 79 17.22 -12.30 -2.62
CA ALA A 79 16.76 -13.45 -3.38
C ALA A 79 16.06 -14.47 -2.47
N ASP A 80 14.80 -14.80 -2.78
CA ASP A 80 13.90 -15.67 -2.00
C ASP A 80 13.65 -15.25 -0.54
N ALA A 81 14.17 -14.09 -0.12
CA ALA A 81 14.11 -13.57 1.23
C ALA A 81 13.25 -12.31 1.34
N ALA A 82 12.68 -11.82 0.24
CA ALA A 82 11.87 -10.62 0.22
C ALA A 82 10.64 -10.74 -0.69
N SER A 83 9.63 -9.94 -0.39
CA SER A 83 8.44 -9.76 -1.21
C SER A 83 7.94 -8.33 -1.13
N VAL A 84 7.28 -7.87 -2.19
CA VAL A 84 6.59 -6.59 -2.25
C VAL A 84 5.17 -6.80 -2.73
N LEU A 85 4.20 -6.20 -2.07
CA LEU A 85 2.87 -6.01 -2.59
C LEU A 85 2.69 -4.57 -3.04
N LEU A 86 2.38 -4.39 -4.32
CA LEU A 86 2.15 -3.09 -4.94
C LEU A 86 0.66 -2.83 -5.10
N VAL A 87 0.24 -1.60 -4.82
CA VAL A 87 -1.14 -1.16 -4.99
C VAL A 87 -1.16 0.14 -5.78
N ASP A 88 -1.69 0.06 -7.00
CA ASP A 88 -2.16 1.25 -7.70
C ASP A 88 -3.38 1.81 -6.96
N LYS A 89 -3.21 2.97 -6.34
CA LYS A 89 -4.21 3.55 -5.46
C LYS A 89 -5.51 3.92 -6.20
N ALA A 90 -5.42 4.36 -7.44
CA ALA A 90 -6.59 4.74 -8.21
C ALA A 90 -7.37 3.51 -8.70
N LEU A 91 -6.69 2.39 -9.00
CA LEU A 91 -7.35 1.12 -9.32
C LEU A 91 -7.99 0.51 -8.06
N PHE A 92 -7.29 0.56 -6.92
CA PHE A 92 -7.83 0.13 -5.64
C PHE A 92 -9.11 0.87 -5.28
N LEU A 93 -9.12 2.21 -5.40
CA LEU A 93 -10.33 3.00 -5.16
C LEU A 93 -11.42 2.77 -6.18
N ALA A 94 -11.10 2.55 -7.45
CA ALA A 94 -12.09 2.14 -8.45
C ALA A 94 -12.76 0.82 -8.05
N GLY A 95 -12.00 -0.14 -7.51
CA GLY A 95 -12.56 -1.36 -6.91
C GLY A 95 -13.52 -1.07 -5.77
N LYS A 96 -13.16 -0.16 -4.86
CA LYS A 96 -14.04 0.21 -3.75
C LYS A 96 -15.26 1.04 -4.17
N ILE A 97 -15.19 1.77 -5.28
CA ILE A 97 -16.36 2.40 -5.88
C ILE A 97 -17.31 1.33 -6.42
N VAL A 98 -16.80 0.30 -7.11
CA VAL A 98 -17.61 -0.84 -7.56
C VAL A 98 -18.24 -1.55 -6.37
N ASP A 99 -17.44 -1.93 -5.37
CA ASP A 99 -17.94 -2.62 -4.17
C ASP A 99 -19.03 -1.81 -3.44
N LEU A 100 -18.78 -0.53 -3.16
CA LEU A 100 -19.63 0.25 -2.25
C LEU A 100 -20.75 1.02 -2.94
N LEU A 101 -20.57 1.44 -4.19
CA LEU A 101 -21.55 2.25 -4.92
C LEU A 101 -22.34 1.47 -5.96
N VAL A 102 -21.72 0.47 -6.61
CA VAL A 102 -22.39 -0.35 -7.64
C VAL A 102 -23.04 -1.57 -7.00
N ASP A 103 -22.23 -2.42 -6.37
CA ASP A 103 -22.67 -3.71 -5.83
C ASP A 103 -23.26 -3.57 -4.42
N GLN A 104 -22.98 -2.45 -3.74
CA GLN A 104 -23.38 -2.18 -2.36
C GLN A 104 -23.00 -3.31 -1.39
N THR A 105 -21.84 -3.94 -1.65
CA THR A 105 -21.27 -5.03 -0.86
C THR A 105 -21.19 -4.63 0.62
N PRO A 106 -21.72 -5.46 1.53
CA PRO A 106 -21.76 -5.13 2.94
C PRO A 106 -20.35 -5.16 3.56
N TYR A 107 -20.20 -4.44 4.68
CA TYR A 107 -19.05 -4.60 5.57
C TYR A 107 -19.22 -5.88 6.42
N PRO A 108 -18.16 -6.65 6.72
CA PRO A 108 -16.76 -6.47 6.32
C PRO A 108 -16.38 -7.16 4.99
N GLU A 109 -17.33 -7.74 4.24
CA GLU A 109 -17.06 -8.50 3.01
C GLU A 109 -16.29 -7.67 1.97
N CYS A 110 -16.65 -6.39 1.84
CA CYS A 110 -15.98 -5.45 0.95
C CYS A 110 -14.48 -5.26 1.26
N LEU A 111 -13.98 -5.60 2.45
CA LEU A 111 -12.55 -5.48 2.78
C LEU A 111 -11.68 -6.45 1.97
N ARG A 112 -12.23 -7.62 1.59
CA ARG A 112 -11.48 -8.70 0.93
C ARG A 112 -11.59 -8.67 -0.60
N HIS A 113 -12.56 -7.92 -1.13
CA HIS A 113 -12.78 -7.79 -2.57
C HIS A 113 -11.63 -7.10 -3.28
N ARG A 114 -11.25 -7.68 -4.43
CA ARG A 114 -10.19 -7.19 -5.31
C ARG A 114 -10.79 -6.48 -6.52
N PRO A 115 -10.10 -5.48 -7.10
CA PRO A 115 -10.55 -4.83 -8.33
C PRO A 115 -10.75 -5.85 -9.47
N ASP A 116 -11.96 -5.88 -10.01
CA ASP A 116 -12.35 -6.72 -11.15
C ASP A 116 -12.21 -5.96 -12.49
N ALA A 117 -12.73 -6.53 -13.57
CA ALA A 117 -12.72 -5.90 -14.89
C ALA A 117 -13.48 -4.55 -14.92
N ARG A 118 -14.55 -4.39 -14.13
CA ARG A 118 -15.31 -3.13 -14.04
C ARG A 118 -14.49 -2.05 -13.35
N ALA A 119 -13.77 -2.40 -12.29
CA ALA A 119 -12.84 -1.48 -11.62
C ALA A 119 -11.70 -1.03 -12.55
N ARG A 120 -11.17 -1.94 -13.37
CA ARG A 120 -10.16 -1.61 -14.40
C ARG A 120 -10.71 -0.65 -15.45
N ALA A 121 -11.90 -0.93 -15.98
CA ALA A 121 -12.58 -0.05 -16.92
C ALA A 121 -12.83 1.33 -16.30
N LEU A 122 -13.38 1.39 -15.07
CA LEU A 122 -13.64 2.64 -14.36
C LEU A 122 -12.36 3.48 -14.16
N ARG A 123 -11.25 2.82 -13.82
CA ARG A 123 -9.96 3.51 -13.69
C ARG A 123 -9.46 4.09 -15.02
N GLN A 124 -9.65 3.38 -16.13
CA GLN A 124 -9.22 3.84 -17.46
C GLN A 124 -10.14 4.95 -18.00
N ASP A 125 -11.44 4.76 -17.85
CA ASP A 125 -12.47 5.60 -18.47
C ASP A 125 -12.79 6.84 -17.64
N GLY A 126 -12.68 6.78 -16.31
CA GLY A 126 -12.98 7.90 -15.42
C GLY A 126 -12.26 9.20 -15.81
N PRO A 127 -10.92 9.21 -15.96
CA PRO A 127 -10.18 10.37 -16.46
C PRO A 127 -10.54 10.77 -17.90
N ARG A 128 -10.88 9.82 -18.78
CA ARG A 128 -11.23 10.09 -20.18
C ARG A 128 -12.60 10.76 -20.32
N LEU A 129 -13.56 10.35 -19.49
CA LEU A 129 -14.95 10.82 -19.52
C LEU A 129 -15.12 12.15 -18.78
N HIS A 130 -14.49 12.30 -17.61
CA HIS A 130 -14.70 13.47 -16.75
C HIS A 130 -13.54 14.47 -16.78
N GLY A 131 -12.42 14.10 -17.41
CA GLY A 131 -11.17 14.85 -17.32
C GLY A 131 -10.37 14.49 -16.06
N THR A 132 -9.04 14.42 -16.20
CA THR A 132 -8.12 13.95 -15.14
C THR A 132 -8.26 14.71 -13.83
N GLN A 133 -8.38 16.05 -13.89
CA GLN A 133 -8.50 16.86 -12.68
C GLN A 133 -9.79 16.54 -11.92
N ARG A 134 -10.94 16.58 -12.61
CA ARG A 134 -12.26 16.33 -12.01
C ARG A 134 -12.36 14.91 -11.46
N TRP A 135 -11.85 13.93 -12.18
CA TRP A 135 -11.79 12.55 -11.70
C TRP A 135 -10.95 12.39 -10.43
N ASN A 136 -9.78 13.03 -10.38
CA ASN A 136 -8.94 13.01 -9.19
C ASN A 136 -9.60 13.72 -7.99
N GLU A 137 -10.32 14.80 -8.22
CA GLU A 137 -11.15 15.46 -7.19
C GLU A 137 -12.23 14.52 -6.66
N PHE A 138 -12.91 13.79 -7.55
CA PHE A 138 -13.90 12.78 -7.17
C PHE A 138 -13.28 11.67 -6.31
N LEU A 139 -12.18 11.06 -6.74
CA LEU A 139 -11.48 10.02 -5.95
C LEU A 139 -10.98 10.53 -4.59
N ARG A 140 -10.51 11.78 -4.54
CA ARG A 140 -10.10 12.44 -3.30
C ARG A 140 -11.30 12.63 -2.35
N SER A 141 -12.45 13.07 -2.87
CA SER A 141 -13.67 13.23 -2.08
C SER A 141 -14.21 11.88 -1.58
N PHE A 142 -14.13 10.82 -2.38
CA PHE A 142 -14.50 9.46 -1.97
C PHE A 142 -13.59 8.97 -0.83
N THR A 143 -12.29 9.24 -0.94
CA THR A 143 -11.34 8.96 0.14
C THR A 143 -11.69 9.75 1.40
N GLY A 144 -11.93 11.05 1.24
CA GLY A 144 -12.28 11.96 2.33
C GLY A 144 -13.60 11.64 3.01
N LEU A 145 -14.48 10.85 2.37
CA LEU A 145 -15.76 10.43 2.93
C LEU A 145 -15.62 9.29 3.94
N LEU A 146 -14.78 8.29 3.63
CA LEU A 146 -14.72 7.01 4.36
C LEU A 146 -13.41 6.80 5.14
N ARG A 147 -12.36 7.61 4.90
CA ARG A 147 -11.06 7.39 5.52
C ARG A 147 -11.10 7.99 6.91
N THR A 148 -11.00 7.13 7.91
CA THR A 148 -10.93 7.52 9.31
C THR A 148 -9.49 7.50 9.79
N SER A 149 -9.15 8.43 10.68
CA SER A 149 -7.91 8.38 11.44
C SER A 149 -8.18 8.79 12.88
N ASN A 150 -7.37 8.28 13.81
CA ASN A 150 -7.50 8.62 15.24
C ASN A 150 -7.30 10.12 15.53
N ARG A 151 -6.81 10.90 14.57
CA ARG A 151 -6.44 12.31 14.76
C ARG A 151 -7.31 13.28 13.95
N ARG A 152 -8.10 12.81 12.98
CA ARG A 152 -8.87 13.67 12.06
C ARG A 152 -10.16 12.99 11.61
N LEU A 153 -11.25 13.76 11.66
CA LEU A 153 -12.52 13.39 11.05
C LEU A 153 -12.36 13.28 9.52
N PRO A 154 -13.23 12.49 8.84
CA PRO A 154 -13.28 12.43 7.39
C PRO A 154 -13.43 13.85 6.81
N ALA A 155 -12.58 14.18 5.84
CA ALA A 155 -12.47 15.51 5.26
C ALA A 155 -13.65 15.90 4.36
N THR A 156 -14.50 14.93 3.99
CA THR A 156 -15.63 15.14 3.09
C THR A 156 -16.92 14.66 3.76
N THR A 157 -17.93 15.50 3.73
CA THR A 157 -19.27 15.17 4.22
C THR A 157 -20.05 14.37 3.17
N PRO A 158 -21.06 13.57 3.58
CA PRO A 158 -21.94 12.92 2.61
C PRO A 158 -22.64 13.92 1.67
N ALA A 159 -23.01 15.11 2.16
CA ALA A 159 -23.65 16.12 1.32
C ALA A 159 -22.72 16.59 0.19
N GLU A 160 -21.45 16.91 0.51
CA GLU A 160 -20.45 17.32 -0.47
C GLU A 160 -20.14 16.19 -1.47
N PHE A 161 -19.96 14.97 -0.99
CA PHE A 161 -19.66 13.84 -1.87
C PHE A 161 -20.80 13.60 -2.89
N PHE A 162 -22.04 13.53 -2.41
CA PHE A 162 -23.21 13.25 -3.24
C PHE A 162 -23.72 14.45 -4.07
N ALA A 163 -23.17 15.64 -3.89
CA ALA A 163 -23.46 16.79 -4.75
C ALA A 163 -22.81 16.69 -6.14
N GLN A 164 -21.86 15.77 -6.33
CA GLN A 164 -21.11 15.53 -7.56
C GLN A 164 -21.91 14.71 -8.59
N THR A 165 -23.07 15.22 -8.99
CA THR A 165 -24.04 14.52 -9.85
C THR A 165 -23.52 14.24 -11.26
N ASP A 166 -22.57 15.04 -11.73
CA ASP A 166 -21.87 14.88 -13.01
C ASP A 166 -21.01 13.61 -13.08
N VAL A 167 -20.50 13.13 -11.93
CA VAL A 167 -19.70 11.90 -11.85
C VAL A 167 -20.52 10.73 -11.30
N LEU A 168 -21.37 10.99 -10.30
CA LEU A 168 -22.13 9.93 -9.63
C LEU A 168 -23.30 9.40 -10.47
N GLY A 169 -24.05 10.28 -11.15
CA GLY A 169 -25.27 9.88 -11.86
C GLY A 169 -26.17 8.98 -11.01
N GLU A 170 -26.44 7.76 -11.50
CA GLU A 170 -27.27 6.76 -10.83
C GLU A 170 -26.65 6.17 -9.55
N LEU A 171 -25.31 6.24 -9.39
CA LEU A 171 -24.60 5.75 -8.19
C LEU A 171 -24.99 6.52 -6.92
N ALA A 172 -25.64 7.68 -7.06
CA ALA A 172 -26.23 8.41 -5.94
C ALA A 172 -27.25 7.58 -5.14
N ALA A 173 -27.83 6.52 -5.73
CA ALA A 173 -28.73 5.60 -5.05
C ALA A 173 -28.08 4.87 -3.86
N ALA A 174 -26.75 4.67 -3.86
CA ALA A 174 -26.01 4.04 -2.76
C ALA A 174 -25.89 4.93 -1.50
N ARG A 175 -26.38 6.18 -1.54
CA ARG A 175 -26.23 7.17 -0.47
C ARG A 175 -26.62 6.67 0.93
N PRO A 176 -27.77 6.02 1.16
CA PRO A 176 -28.13 5.55 2.50
C PRO A 176 -27.11 4.55 3.06
N ARG A 177 -26.62 3.63 2.21
CA ARG A 177 -25.69 2.57 2.63
C ARG A 177 -24.31 3.12 2.97
N VAL A 178 -23.81 4.05 2.16
CA VAL A 178 -22.51 4.70 2.39
C VAL A 178 -22.55 5.56 3.66
N ILE A 179 -23.66 6.26 3.92
CA ILE A 179 -23.85 7.05 5.14
C ILE A 179 -23.84 6.15 6.39
N ALA A 180 -24.55 5.02 6.33
CA ALA A 180 -24.58 4.05 7.43
C ALA A 180 -23.17 3.49 7.73
N LEU A 181 -22.46 3.03 6.70
CA LEU A 181 -21.08 2.55 6.84
C LEU A 181 -20.15 3.63 7.42
N ARG A 182 -20.26 4.88 6.94
CA ARG A 182 -19.48 5.99 7.49
C ARG A 182 -19.78 6.22 8.98
N ALA A 183 -21.04 6.12 9.39
CA ALA A 183 -21.41 6.26 10.80
C ALA A 183 -20.83 5.12 11.66
N GLU A 184 -20.87 3.88 11.16
CA GLU A 184 -20.25 2.72 11.81
C GLU A 184 -18.73 2.92 12.00
N LEU A 185 -18.01 3.29 10.94
CA LEU A 185 -16.56 3.56 10.97
C LEU A 185 -16.17 4.70 11.93
N LEU A 186 -17.05 5.67 12.14
CA LEU A 186 -16.84 6.77 13.08
C LEU A 186 -17.15 6.39 14.53
N ALA A 187 -18.12 5.49 14.73
CA ALA A 187 -18.50 5.00 16.04
C ALA A 187 -17.46 4.03 16.62
N ASP A 188 -16.78 3.26 15.77
CA ASP A 188 -15.79 2.27 16.18
C ASP A 188 -14.43 2.45 15.48
N PRO A 189 -13.41 3.03 16.17
CA PRO A 189 -12.07 3.19 15.62
C PRO A 189 -11.33 1.86 15.41
N GLY A 190 -11.83 0.77 16.00
CA GLY A 190 -11.34 -0.59 15.79
C GLY A 190 -11.67 -1.16 14.41
N LEU A 191 -12.60 -0.57 13.66
CA LEU A 191 -12.93 -1.01 12.30
C LEU A 191 -11.85 -0.59 11.28
N VAL A 192 -11.69 -1.42 10.25
CA VAL A 192 -10.81 -1.14 9.12
C VAL A 192 -11.59 -0.33 8.09
N SER A 193 -11.05 0.80 7.65
CA SER A 193 -11.65 1.54 6.55
C SER A 193 -11.50 0.71 5.25
N PRO A 194 -12.57 0.49 4.46
CA PRO A 194 -12.47 -0.25 3.19
C PRO A 194 -11.54 0.38 2.16
N ILE A 195 -11.16 1.64 2.37
CA ILE A 195 -10.24 2.40 1.53
C ILE A 195 -8.84 2.52 2.17
N ASP A 196 -8.50 1.67 3.14
CA ASP A 196 -7.14 1.50 3.63
C ASP A 196 -6.45 0.35 2.86
N PRO A 197 -5.41 0.64 2.04
CA PRO A 197 -4.72 -0.40 1.28
C PRO A 197 -3.76 -1.24 2.14
N LEU A 198 -3.35 -0.77 3.32
CA LEU A 198 -2.35 -1.47 4.14
C LEU A 198 -2.87 -2.81 4.63
N MET A 199 -4.08 -2.83 5.17
CA MET A 199 -4.67 -4.03 5.76
C MET A 199 -4.84 -5.20 4.78
N PRO A 200 -5.41 -5.03 3.57
CA PRO A 200 -5.44 -6.11 2.59
C PRO A 200 -4.05 -6.49 2.07
N ALA A 201 -3.12 -5.54 1.93
CA ALA A 201 -1.74 -5.83 1.52
C ALA A 201 -1.00 -6.70 2.54
N LEU A 202 -1.19 -6.40 3.83
CA LEU A 202 -0.62 -7.15 4.93
C LEU A 202 -1.22 -8.56 5.01
N ALA A 203 -2.53 -8.70 4.79
CA ALA A 203 -3.19 -10.00 4.74
C ALA A 203 -2.63 -10.92 3.65
N ASP A 204 -2.40 -10.40 2.44
CA ASP A 204 -1.79 -11.19 1.36
C ASP A 204 -0.33 -11.53 1.66
N THR A 205 0.41 -10.60 2.25
CA THR A 205 1.81 -10.81 2.63
C THR A 205 1.92 -11.94 3.67
N ILE A 206 1.02 -11.95 4.66
CA ILE A 206 0.94 -13.01 5.67
C ILE A 206 0.49 -14.33 5.05
N ALA A 207 -0.49 -14.30 4.14
CA ALA A 207 -0.94 -15.51 3.44
C ALA A 207 0.16 -16.15 2.58
N PHE A 208 1.00 -15.32 1.95
CA PHE A 208 2.15 -15.76 1.16
C PHE A 208 3.24 -16.38 2.05
N TRP A 209 3.66 -15.67 3.09
CA TRP A 209 4.79 -16.09 3.92
C TRP A 209 4.42 -17.15 4.97
N ARG A 210 3.20 -17.08 5.52
CA ARG A 210 2.73 -17.86 6.68
C ARG A 210 3.70 -17.80 7.87
N PRO A 211 4.05 -16.59 8.36
CA PRO A 211 4.99 -16.43 9.46
C PRO A 211 4.35 -16.82 10.81
N GLU A 212 5.20 -17.17 11.79
CA GLU A 212 4.78 -17.27 13.19
C GLU A 212 4.83 -15.91 13.90
N GLU A 213 5.68 -15.00 13.42
CA GLU A 213 5.88 -13.66 13.97
C GLU A 213 6.05 -12.63 12.86
N VAL A 214 5.44 -11.46 13.05
CA VAL A 214 5.60 -10.27 12.22
C VAL A 214 6.22 -9.17 13.06
N ILE A 215 7.34 -8.64 12.59
CA ILE A 215 7.94 -7.40 13.08
C ILE A 215 7.56 -6.31 12.11
N HIS A 216 7.11 -5.16 12.60
CA HIS A 216 6.67 -4.06 11.74
C HIS A 216 7.24 -2.74 12.28
N ASP A 217 7.54 -1.78 11.39
CA ASP A 217 7.76 -0.40 11.83
C ASP A 217 6.52 0.14 12.57
N GLU A 218 6.66 1.19 13.36
CA GLU A 218 5.53 1.74 14.11
C GLU A 218 4.41 2.26 13.19
N GLN A 219 3.30 1.53 13.13
CA GLN A 219 2.14 1.91 12.34
C GLN A 219 0.86 2.01 13.19
N PRO A 220 0.41 3.24 13.52
CA PRO A 220 -0.76 3.46 14.38
C PRO A 220 -2.07 2.82 13.91
N SER A 221 -2.19 2.49 12.62
CA SER A 221 -3.39 1.83 12.09
C SER A 221 -3.44 0.32 12.35
N LEU A 222 -2.34 -0.33 12.75
CA LEU A 222 -2.27 -1.78 12.97
C LEU A 222 -2.61 -2.16 14.42
N THR A 223 -3.84 -1.90 14.84
CA THR A 223 -4.32 -2.30 16.18
C THR A 223 -4.73 -3.79 16.21
N PRO A 224 -4.69 -4.47 17.37
CA PRO A 224 -5.14 -5.86 17.48
C PRO A 224 -6.56 -6.11 16.94
N ALA A 225 -7.48 -5.18 17.19
CA ALA A 225 -8.87 -5.25 16.70
C ALA A 225 -8.95 -5.19 15.16
N ARG A 226 -8.11 -4.37 14.52
CA ARG A 226 -8.05 -4.27 13.05
C ARG A 226 -7.41 -5.50 12.43
N LEU A 227 -6.33 -6.00 13.03
CA LEU A 227 -5.63 -7.20 12.60
C LEU A 227 -6.56 -8.43 12.61
N ALA A 228 -7.33 -8.61 13.69
CA ALA A 228 -8.26 -9.74 13.83
C ALA A 228 -9.42 -9.77 12.81
N GLN A 229 -9.71 -8.66 12.13
CA GLN A 229 -10.79 -8.62 11.13
C GLN A 229 -10.39 -9.26 9.79
N LEU A 230 -9.10 -9.24 9.47
CA LEU A 230 -8.60 -9.71 8.17
C LEU A 230 -7.70 -10.94 8.26
N LEU A 231 -7.09 -11.15 9.43
CA LEU A 231 -6.12 -12.22 9.65
C LEU A 231 -6.70 -13.31 10.55
N ASP A 232 -6.61 -14.55 10.08
CA ASP A 232 -6.93 -15.74 10.87
C ASP A 232 -6.05 -16.93 10.44
N PRO A 233 -5.17 -17.47 11.31
CA PRO A 233 -4.84 -16.96 12.63
C PRO A 233 -4.03 -15.66 12.56
N VAL A 234 -4.11 -14.84 13.61
CA VAL A 234 -3.24 -13.67 13.78
C VAL A 234 -1.85 -14.14 14.24
N PRO A 235 -0.74 -13.81 13.52
CA PRO A 235 0.61 -14.18 13.97
C PRO A 235 1.00 -13.43 15.25
N ARG A 236 2.15 -13.74 15.85
CA ARG A 236 2.71 -12.88 16.90
C ARG A 236 3.15 -11.54 16.30
N TRP A 237 2.97 -10.43 17.01
CA TRP A 237 3.28 -9.08 16.52
C TRP A 237 4.26 -8.36 17.41
N ARG A 238 5.19 -7.63 16.80
CA ARG A 238 6.09 -6.71 17.48
C ARG A 238 6.30 -5.45 16.65
N PHE A 239 6.03 -4.29 17.24
CA PHE A 239 6.38 -3.00 16.67
C PHE A 239 7.77 -2.58 17.14
N VAL A 240 8.57 -1.99 16.24
CA VAL A 240 9.95 -1.57 16.50
C VAL A 240 10.24 -0.23 15.83
N ASP A 241 11.23 0.50 16.34
CA ASP A 241 11.83 1.60 15.59
C ASP A 241 12.74 1.00 14.51
N SER A 242 12.45 1.30 13.24
CA SER A 242 13.28 0.94 12.08
C SER A 242 14.77 1.22 12.31
N ARG A 243 15.17 2.28 13.02
CA ARG A 243 16.59 2.59 13.30
C ARG A 243 17.31 1.52 14.13
N SER A 244 16.57 0.72 14.87
CA SER A 244 17.09 -0.30 15.78
C SER A 244 16.95 -1.74 15.26
N GLU A 245 16.17 -1.95 14.21
CA GLU A 245 15.90 -3.28 13.64
C GLU A 245 16.33 -3.32 12.16
N PRO A 246 17.50 -3.90 11.84
CA PRO A 246 18.01 -3.94 10.47
C PRO A 246 17.06 -4.59 9.47
N ARG A 247 16.26 -5.57 9.88
CA ARG A 247 15.27 -6.22 9.00
C ARG A 247 14.17 -5.25 8.56
N VAL A 248 13.73 -4.37 9.45
CA VAL A 248 12.76 -3.32 9.12
C VAL A 248 13.40 -2.25 8.24
N GLN A 249 14.67 -1.88 8.44
CA GLN A 249 15.38 -0.95 7.53
C GLN A 249 15.41 -1.47 6.09
N ILE A 250 15.68 -2.76 5.91
CA ILE A 250 15.67 -3.38 4.58
C ILE A 250 14.26 -3.36 3.98
N ALA A 251 13.23 -3.64 4.80
CA ALA A 251 11.84 -3.53 4.36
C ALA A 251 11.47 -2.08 3.94
N ASP A 252 11.87 -1.05 4.70
CA ASP A 252 11.69 0.37 4.32
C ASP A 252 12.35 0.68 2.97
N PHE A 253 13.61 0.30 2.81
CA PHE A 253 14.33 0.50 1.55
C PHE A 253 13.61 -0.17 0.38
N LEU A 254 13.21 -1.42 0.54
CA LEU A 254 12.53 -2.17 -0.50
C LEU A 254 11.15 -1.59 -0.81
N ALA A 255 10.35 -1.24 0.20
CA ALA A 255 9.04 -0.62 0.02
C ALA A 255 9.16 0.72 -0.73
N GLY A 256 10.11 1.57 -0.32
CA GLY A 256 10.32 2.87 -0.95
C GLY A 256 10.89 2.78 -2.37
N VAL A 257 11.84 1.86 -2.61
CA VAL A 257 12.38 1.57 -3.95
C VAL A 257 11.28 1.05 -4.86
N ALA A 258 10.55 0.03 -4.42
CA ALA A 258 9.52 -0.61 -5.23
C ALA A 258 8.41 0.37 -5.57
N ARG A 259 7.93 1.14 -4.59
CA ARG A 259 6.95 2.21 -4.82
C ARG A 259 7.44 3.18 -5.90
N ARG A 260 8.69 3.65 -5.80
CA ARG A 260 9.22 4.66 -6.71
C ARG A 260 9.40 4.15 -8.13
N LEU A 261 10.04 2.99 -8.30
CA LEU A 261 10.24 2.38 -9.63
C LEU A 261 8.90 2.13 -10.32
N THR A 262 7.92 1.66 -9.56
CA THR A 262 6.59 1.37 -10.08
C THR A 262 5.83 2.65 -10.45
N GLU A 263 5.95 3.70 -9.63
CA GLU A 263 5.38 5.02 -9.91
C GLU A 263 6.01 5.70 -11.14
N GLU A 264 7.32 5.56 -11.35
CA GLU A 264 7.99 6.06 -12.55
C GLU A 264 7.54 5.29 -13.79
N THR A 265 7.31 3.98 -13.67
CA THR A 265 6.77 3.14 -14.74
C THR A 265 5.35 3.57 -15.12
N LEU A 266 4.47 3.87 -14.16
CA LEU A 266 3.12 4.41 -14.44
C LEU A 266 3.14 5.71 -15.24
N HIS A 267 4.17 6.53 -15.06
CA HIS A 267 4.33 7.80 -15.77
C HIS A 267 5.11 7.65 -17.09
N GLY A 268 5.44 6.43 -17.51
CA GLY A 268 6.16 6.15 -18.76
C GLY A 268 7.66 6.45 -18.71
N GLY A 269 8.23 6.64 -17.51
CA GLY A 269 9.65 6.98 -17.31
C GLY A 269 10.43 5.95 -16.48
N GLY A 270 9.88 4.76 -16.27
CA GLY A 270 10.52 3.71 -15.47
C GLY A 270 11.82 3.19 -16.08
N ASP A 271 12.77 2.84 -15.22
CA ASP A 271 14.02 2.18 -15.62
C ASP A 271 13.75 0.67 -15.84
N PRO A 272 13.79 0.18 -17.10
CA PRO A 272 13.37 -1.19 -17.41
C PRO A 272 14.26 -2.26 -16.75
N GLU A 273 15.56 -1.97 -16.55
CA GLU A 273 16.47 -2.92 -15.91
C GLU A 273 16.17 -3.03 -14.40
N LEU A 274 15.94 -1.90 -13.72
CA LEU A 274 15.58 -1.92 -12.31
C LEU A 274 14.18 -2.54 -12.08
N VAL A 275 13.23 -2.28 -12.96
CA VAL A 275 11.90 -2.93 -12.93
C VAL A 275 12.03 -4.45 -13.08
N LYS A 276 12.88 -4.90 -14.00
CA LYS A 276 13.18 -6.33 -14.19
C LYS A 276 13.80 -6.96 -12.93
N LEU A 277 14.69 -6.24 -12.23
CA LEU A 277 15.27 -6.71 -10.97
C LEU A 277 14.25 -6.73 -9.82
N LEU A 278 13.28 -5.81 -9.82
CA LEU A 278 12.22 -5.78 -8.80
C LEU A 278 11.21 -6.93 -8.98
N ARG A 279 10.92 -7.31 -10.22
CA ARG A 279 9.86 -8.26 -10.60
C ARG A 279 9.81 -9.55 -9.75
N PRO A 280 10.93 -10.24 -9.45
CA PRO A 280 10.89 -11.49 -8.66
C PRO A 280 10.31 -11.33 -7.25
N TYR A 281 10.32 -10.11 -6.70
CA TYR A 281 9.80 -9.82 -5.37
C TYR A 281 8.31 -9.47 -5.39
N VAL A 282 7.74 -9.10 -6.54
CA VAL A 282 6.36 -8.60 -6.61
C VAL A 282 5.37 -9.76 -6.45
N LEU A 283 4.52 -9.67 -5.43
CA LEU A 283 3.52 -10.69 -5.14
C LEU A 283 2.42 -10.69 -6.20
N PRO A 284 1.90 -11.87 -6.62
CA PRO A 284 0.78 -11.98 -7.54
C PRO A 284 -0.51 -11.28 -7.06
N ALA A 285 -0.65 -11.08 -5.75
CA ALA A 285 -1.78 -10.39 -5.14
C ALA A 285 -1.74 -8.84 -5.29
N SER A 286 -0.68 -8.31 -5.90
CA SER A 286 -0.54 -6.88 -6.16
C SER A 286 -1.69 -6.35 -7.03
N VAL A 287 -2.17 -5.15 -6.69
CA VAL A 287 -3.27 -4.48 -7.40
C VAL A 287 -2.67 -3.56 -8.46
N TRP A 288 -2.61 -4.03 -9.71
CA TRP A 288 -1.96 -3.31 -10.81
C TRP A 288 -2.77 -3.34 -12.11
N ILE A 289 -2.62 -2.30 -12.95
CA ILE A 289 -3.42 -2.13 -14.18
C ILE A 289 -2.93 -2.99 -15.35
N GLY A 290 -1.67 -3.43 -15.34
CA GLY A 290 -1.11 -4.47 -16.21
C GLY A 290 -0.82 -5.76 -15.45
N ASP A 291 -0.08 -6.68 -16.06
CA ASP A 291 0.63 -7.67 -15.26
C ASP A 291 1.57 -6.92 -14.28
N PRO A 292 1.93 -7.44 -13.10
CA PRO A 292 2.87 -6.79 -12.17
C PRO A 292 4.31 -6.62 -12.74
N ALA A 293 4.43 -6.78 -14.04
CA ALA A 293 5.57 -7.09 -14.85
C ALA A 293 5.55 -6.32 -16.20
N ASP A 294 4.45 -5.67 -16.60
CA ASP A 294 4.40 -4.84 -17.82
C ASP A 294 4.80 -3.39 -17.57
#